data_AF-A0A9W7LYA7-F1
#
_entry.id   AF-A0A9W7LYA7-F1
#
_cell.length_a   1.000
_cell.length_b   1.000
_cell.length_c   1.000
_cell.angle_alpha   90.00
_cell.angle_beta   90.00
_cell.angle_gamma   90.00
#
_symmetry.space_group_name_H-M   'P 1'
#
loop_
_entity.id
_entity.type
_entity.pdbx_description
1 polymer ?
#
loop_
_entity_poly.entity_id
_entity_poly.type
_entity_poly.pdbx_seq_one_letter_code
_entity_poly.pdbx_strand_id
1 'polypeptide(L)'
;MDQASNQDNQRLLSLLKSLQKASKDLQKPPFFSTHEPQSTIEHFLELEKDESPVFDNHPNLFKLSQLLCNLKTQLEKLQKFQGYSLPCILRRQIIKYKIYQLGYAIETEIQAYFDRESVQNLVGKLEGSADEDEKVKVLVEFEKRLSQGFDIHFQDLILKAKIFSILEHLLCDSSCSIRIRDQVALVIASLVRFNKDVFVGLVLMGPTVGALISMSSCCSIRVLSLLINFIRIPLVDELEAHKEIPRIISLLSSENVEIQAGAIDCILGIAYYGRREAIEAMLEAGLVEKLVKLQRLEKQSSVDENGSKSDRESGSNEEGGYVGNCPFEGCVARFAVQLESGEMLSKKEKTEFKLEILRRVRESSVSEAEMASIVAEVLWGSSP
;
A
#
# COMPACT_ATOMS: atom_id res chain seq x y z
N MET A 1 -6.02 -25.38 28.13
CA MET A 1 -6.28 -24.12 28.85
C MET A 1 -6.38 -22.92 27.89
N ASP A 2 -6.08 -23.09 26.59
CA ASP A 2 -6.05 -22.00 25.58
C ASP A 2 -7.41 -21.59 24.97
N GLN A 3 -8.51 -22.29 25.30
CA GLN A 3 -9.85 -21.96 24.78
C GLN A 3 -10.58 -20.90 25.61
N ALA A 4 -10.29 -20.78 26.90
CA ALA A 4 -10.94 -19.79 27.77
C ALA A 4 -10.41 -18.37 27.54
N SER A 5 -9.08 -18.21 27.39
CA SER A 5 -8.46 -16.90 27.12
C SER A 5 -8.85 -16.33 25.75
N ASN A 6 -9.08 -17.18 24.74
CA ASN A 6 -9.52 -16.74 23.41
C ASN A 6 -10.96 -16.22 23.40
N GLN A 7 -11.86 -16.80 24.21
CA GLN A 7 -13.23 -16.32 24.31
C GLN A 7 -13.32 -14.96 25.04
N ASP A 8 -12.50 -14.77 26.07
CA ASP A 8 -12.44 -13.50 26.81
C ASP A 8 -11.85 -12.38 25.94
N ASN A 9 -10.80 -12.66 25.15
CA ASN A 9 -10.26 -11.71 24.18
C ASN A 9 -11.27 -11.34 23.08
N GLN A 10 -12.05 -12.30 22.58
CA GLN A 10 -13.09 -12.02 21.57
C GLN A 10 -14.22 -11.13 22.13
N ARG A 11 -14.61 -11.34 23.39
CA ARG A 11 -15.58 -10.47 24.07
C ARG A 11 -14.99 -9.06 24.24
N LEU A 12 -13.77 -8.95 24.74
CA LEU A 12 -13.07 -7.68 24.90
C LEU A 12 -12.94 -6.90 23.59
N LEU A 13 -12.55 -7.57 22.49
CA LEU A 13 -12.50 -6.98 21.14
C LEU A 13 -13.86 -6.46 20.68
N SER A 14 -14.94 -7.19 20.96
CA SER A 14 -16.30 -6.78 20.58
C SER A 14 -16.75 -5.51 21.34
N LEU A 15 -16.37 -5.40 22.61
CA LEU A 15 -16.66 -4.26 23.47
C LEU A 15 -15.83 -3.05 23.12
N LEU A 16 -14.55 -3.23 22.82
CA LEU A 16 -13.71 -2.14 22.34
C LEU A 16 -14.23 -1.59 21.00
N LYS A 17 -14.76 -2.44 20.13
CA LYS A 17 -15.42 -1.99 18.88
C LYS A 17 -16.70 -1.21 19.14
N SER A 18 -17.54 -1.66 20.09
CA SER A 18 -18.77 -0.92 20.44
C SER A 18 -18.43 0.42 21.10
N LEU A 19 -17.40 0.45 21.97
CA LEU A 19 -16.89 1.65 22.63
C LEU A 19 -16.26 2.63 21.62
N GLN A 20 -15.52 2.12 20.63
CA GLN A 20 -14.96 2.94 19.55
C GLN A 20 -16.07 3.58 18.72
N LYS A 21 -17.10 2.80 18.34
CA LYS A 21 -18.25 3.30 17.59
C LYS A 21 -19.01 4.37 18.38
N ALA A 22 -19.27 4.09 19.65
CA ALA A 22 -19.95 5.04 20.52
C ALA A 22 -19.09 6.33 20.69
N SER A 23 -17.76 6.20 20.76
CA SER A 23 -16.86 7.37 20.87
C SER A 23 -16.91 8.24 19.62
N LYS A 24 -16.94 7.63 18.43
CA LYS A 24 -17.16 8.35 17.18
C LYS A 24 -18.51 9.06 17.15
N ASP A 25 -19.53 8.48 17.76
CA ASP A 25 -20.84 9.13 17.87
C ASP A 25 -20.81 10.34 18.83
N LEU A 26 -20.04 10.30 19.92
CA LEU A 26 -19.77 11.46 20.80
C LEU A 26 -19.05 12.61 20.09
N GLN A 27 -18.32 12.31 19.02
CA GLN A 27 -17.54 13.29 18.25
C GLN A 27 -18.36 13.96 17.13
N LYS A 28 -19.56 13.46 16.80
CA LYS A 28 -20.38 14.04 15.72
C LYS A 28 -20.97 15.40 16.13
N PRO A 29 -20.99 16.40 15.23
CA PRO A 29 -21.52 17.73 15.52
C PRO A 29 -23.01 17.81 15.97
N PRO A 30 -23.94 16.85 15.73
CA PRO A 30 -25.30 16.92 16.27
C PRO A 30 -25.36 16.80 17.80
N PHE A 31 -24.31 16.30 18.48
CA PHE A 31 -24.23 16.25 19.95
C PHE A 31 -24.40 17.64 20.60
N PHE A 32 -24.18 18.70 19.82
CA PHE A 32 -24.28 20.07 20.28
C PHE A 32 -25.69 20.67 20.13
N SER A 33 -26.57 20.13 19.27
CA SER A 33 -27.85 20.78 18.92
C SER A 33 -29.14 20.01 19.26
N THR A 34 -29.12 18.68 19.39
CA THR A 34 -30.36 17.90 19.63
C THR A 34 -30.53 17.45 21.08
N HIS A 35 -31.79 17.31 21.48
CA HIS A 35 -32.25 16.99 22.83
C HIS A 35 -31.99 15.54 23.28
N GLU A 36 -31.29 14.71 22.49
CA GLU A 36 -31.08 13.28 22.79
C GLU A 36 -29.60 12.83 22.80
N PRO A 37 -28.72 13.45 23.60
CA PRO A 37 -27.42 12.83 23.89
C PRO A 37 -27.56 11.64 24.86
N GLN A 38 -28.72 11.50 25.54
CA GLN A 38 -28.96 10.55 26.63
C GLN A 38 -28.87 9.07 26.22
N SER A 39 -29.34 8.68 25.03
CA SER A 39 -29.34 7.27 24.61
C SER A 39 -27.94 6.72 24.31
N THR A 40 -27.09 7.49 23.63
CA THR A 40 -25.68 7.13 23.40
C THR A 40 -24.90 7.10 24.71
N ILE A 41 -25.22 8.02 25.61
CA ILE A 41 -24.62 8.14 26.94
C ILE A 41 -25.02 6.97 27.86
N GLU A 42 -26.28 6.55 27.85
CA GLU A 42 -26.77 5.40 28.64
C GLU A 42 -26.16 4.09 28.13
N HIS A 43 -26.10 3.90 26.82
CA HIS A 43 -25.44 2.75 26.21
C HIS A 43 -23.94 2.69 26.58
N PHE A 44 -23.24 3.84 26.63
CA PHE A 44 -21.86 3.93 27.10
C PHE A 44 -21.67 3.55 28.58
N LEU A 45 -22.60 3.98 29.44
CA LEU A 45 -22.55 3.75 30.87
C LEU A 45 -22.94 2.32 31.25
N GLU A 46 -23.79 1.66 30.46
CA GLU A 46 -24.12 0.23 30.60
C GLU A 46 -22.91 -0.65 30.22
N LEU A 47 -22.24 -0.32 29.12
CA LEU A 47 -21.01 -1.00 28.67
C LEU A 47 -19.85 -0.93 29.69
N GLU A 48 -19.74 0.15 30.48
CA GLU A 48 -18.71 0.30 31.52
C GLU A 48 -19.07 -0.45 32.82
N LYS A 49 -20.36 -0.47 33.19
CA LYS A 49 -20.81 -1.05 34.47
C LYS A 49 -20.64 -2.57 34.54
N ASP A 50 -20.85 -3.26 33.43
CA ASP A 50 -20.80 -4.73 33.42
C ASP A 50 -19.37 -5.27 33.38
N GLU A 51 -18.37 -4.49 32.95
CA GLU A 51 -17.03 -5.02 32.61
C GLU A 51 -15.82 -4.24 33.16
N SER A 52 -16.06 -3.27 34.04
CA SER A 52 -15.02 -2.57 34.83
C SER A 52 -13.89 -3.46 35.43
N PRO A 53 -14.12 -4.69 35.96
CA PRO A 53 -13.02 -5.50 36.48
C PRO A 53 -12.08 -6.07 35.40
N VAL A 54 -12.49 -6.10 34.13
CA VAL A 54 -11.65 -6.61 33.02
C VAL A 54 -10.63 -5.54 32.60
N PHE A 55 -11.06 -4.27 32.53
CA PHE A 55 -10.19 -3.16 32.12
C PHE A 55 -9.11 -2.82 33.15
N ASP A 56 -9.42 -2.93 34.44
CA ASP A 56 -8.48 -2.58 35.52
C ASP A 56 -7.37 -3.62 35.74
N ASN A 57 -7.62 -4.87 35.36
CA ASN A 57 -6.65 -5.96 35.49
C ASN A 57 -5.67 -6.05 34.31
N HIS A 58 -5.99 -5.41 33.17
CA HIS A 58 -5.10 -5.37 32.01
C HIS A 58 -4.21 -4.11 32.04
N PRO A 59 -2.87 -4.25 32.11
CA PRO A 59 -1.95 -3.11 32.25
C PRO A 59 -2.03 -2.11 31.08
N ASN A 60 -2.50 -2.57 29.91
CA ASN A 60 -2.68 -1.75 28.71
C ASN A 60 -4.03 -1.00 28.66
N LEU A 61 -4.99 -1.34 29.51
CA LEU A 61 -6.36 -0.79 29.49
C LEU A 61 -6.66 0.10 30.70
N PHE A 62 -5.76 0.17 31.67
CA PHE A 62 -5.90 1.05 32.84
C PHE A 62 -6.05 2.53 32.48
N LYS A 63 -5.36 3.00 31.43
CA LYS A 63 -5.53 4.38 30.95
C LYS A 63 -6.93 4.61 30.35
N LEU A 64 -7.48 3.59 29.68
CA LEU A 64 -8.84 3.62 29.16
C LEU A 64 -9.86 3.66 30.30
N SER A 65 -9.68 2.87 31.37
CA SER A 65 -10.59 2.90 32.54
C SER A 65 -10.57 4.25 33.24
N GLN A 66 -9.41 4.90 33.36
CA GLN A 66 -9.32 6.28 33.85
C GLN A 66 -10.04 7.30 32.96
N LEU A 67 -9.92 7.17 31.64
CA LEU A 67 -10.62 8.06 30.70
C LEU A 67 -12.14 7.87 30.74
N LEU A 68 -12.62 6.64 30.91
CA LEU A 68 -14.03 6.32 31.07
C LEU A 68 -14.58 6.86 32.40
N CYS A 69 -13.85 6.68 33.50
CA CYS A 69 -14.20 7.29 34.79
C CYS A 69 -14.27 8.83 34.67
N ASN A 70 -13.30 9.45 33.99
CA ASN A 70 -13.31 10.89 33.75
C ASN A 70 -14.52 11.33 32.92
N LEU A 71 -14.85 10.59 31.86
CA LEU A 71 -16.03 10.84 31.02
C LEU A 71 -17.31 10.79 31.87
N LYS A 72 -17.47 9.77 32.72
CA LYS A 72 -18.58 9.65 33.66
C LYS A 72 -18.68 10.85 34.59
N THR A 73 -17.58 11.30 35.19
CA THR A 73 -17.62 12.50 36.06
C THR A 73 -18.02 13.78 35.30
N GLN A 74 -17.61 13.94 34.03
CA GLN A 74 -18.01 15.09 33.23
C GLN A 74 -19.48 15.04 32.85
N LEU A 75 -19.98 13.83 32.60
CA LEU A 75 -21.37 13.60 32.29
C LEU A 75 -22.30 13.86 33.49
N GLU A 76 -21.94 13.40 34.68
CA GLU A 76 -22.67 13.72 35.91
C GLU A 76 -22.69 15.23 36.17
N LYS A 77 -21.59 15.95 35.87
CA LYS A 77 -21.55 17.41 35.92
C LYS A 77 -22.50 18.03 34.89
N LEU A 78 -22.54 17.49 33.66
CA LEU A 78 -23.45 17.96 32.61
C LEU A 78 -24.93 17.85 33.02
N GLN A 79 -25.31 16.76 33.71
CA GLN A 79 -26.65 16.55 34.25
C GLN A 79 -26.98 17.55 35.38
N LYS A 80 -26.01 17.89 36.23
CA LYS A 80 -26.18 18.88 37.31
C LYS A 80 -26.36 20.32 36.80
N PHE A 81 -25.84 20.67 35.63
CA PHE A 81 -25.90 22.02 35.05
C PHE A 81 -27.03 22.20 34.02
N GLN A 82 -28.24 21.67 34.28
CA GLN A 82 -29.40 21.82 33.38
C GLN A 82 -30.13 23.17 33.45
N GLY A 83 -29.76 24.08 34.36
CA GLY A 83 -30.42 25.38 34.51
C GLY A 83 -30.17 26.37 33.35
N TYR A 84 -31.13 27.26 33.11
CA TYR A 84 -31.13 28.23 32.00
C TYR A 84 -30.33 29.53 32.23
N SER A 85 -29.50 29.59 33.27
CA SER A 85 -28.70 30.79 33.54
C SER A 85 -27.51 30.91 32.57
N LEU A 86 -27.10 32.14 32.21
CA LEU A 86 -25.93 32.37 31.35
C LEU A 86 -24.64 31.66 31.84
N PRO A 87 -24.32 31.64 33.15
CA PRO A 87 -23.19 30.85 33.66
C PRO A 87 -23.33 29.34 33.43
N CYS A 88 -24.55 28.80 33.51
CA CYS A 88 -24.81 27.38 33.23
C CYS A 88 -24.61 27.04 31.76
N ILE A 89 -25.01 27.92 30.83
CA ILE A 89 -24.83 27.73 29.39
C ILE A 89 -23.33 27.68 29.03
N LEU A 90 -22.54 28.61 29.53
CA LEU A 90 -21.08 28.63 29.29
C LEU A 90 -20.39 27.39 29.88
N ARG A 91 -20.73 27.00 31.12
CA ARG A 91 -20.20 25.78 31.75
C ARG A 91 -20.57 24.52 30.98
N ARG A 92 -21.81 24.45 30.45
CA ARG A 92 -22.27 23.33 29.62
C ARG A 92 -21.44 23.19 28.35
N GLN A 93 -21.13 24.28 27.66
CA GLN A 93 -20.30 24.24 26.44
C GLN A 93 -18.86 23.78 26.75
N ILE A 94 -18.27 24.26 27.85
CA ILE A 94 -16.94 23.80 28.30
C ILE A 94 -16.95 22.30 28.61
N ILE A 95 -17.98 21.80 29.30
CA ILE A 95 -18.10 20.37 29.62
C ILE A 95 -18.30 19.55 28.33
N LYS A 96 -19.12 20.01 27.38
CA LYS A 96 -19.28 19.34 26.09
C LYS A 96 -17.96 19.26 25.30
N TYR A 97 -17.17 20.33 25.30
CA TYR A 97 -15.84 20.31 24.66
C TYR A 97 -14.89 19.33 25.36
N LYS A 98 -14.92 19.24 26.70
CA LYS A 98 -14.14 18.24 27.45
C LYS A 98 -14.59 16.81 27.15
N ILE A 99 -15.90 16.57 27.00
CA ILE A 99 -16.44 15.27 26.59
C ILE A 99 -15.97 14.91 25.18
N TYR A 100 -15.97 15.87 24.25
CA TYR A 100 -15.43 15.69 22.91
C TYR A 100 -13.94 15.29 22.93
N GLN A 101 -13.11 16.03 23.69
CA GLN A 101 -11.70 15.70 23.88
C GLN A 101 -11.49 14.31 24.51
N LEU A 102 -12.30 13.95 25.50
CA LEU A 102 -12.26 12.63 26.14
C LEU A 102 -12.66 11.52 25.16
N GLY A 103 -13.67 11.75 24.32
CA GLY A 103 -14.03 10.82 23.24
C GLY A 103 -12.84 10.55 22.32
N TYR A 104 -12.16 11.60 21.87
CA TYR A 104 -10.96 11.46 21.04
C TYR A 104 -9.83 10.68 21.77
N ALA A 105 -9.60 10.99 23.05
CA ALA A 105 -8.61 10.26 23.86
C ALA A 105 -8.98 8.78 24.05
N ILE A 106 -10.26 8.47 24.25
CA ILE A 106 -10.77 7.10 24.35
C ILE A 106 -10.57 6.36 23.03
N GLU A 107 -10.91 6.99 21.89
CA GLU A 107 -10.74 6.36 20.58
C GLU A 107 -9.27 6.06 20.27
N THR A 108 -8.37 6.99 20.58
CA THR A 108 -6.93 6.81 20.36
C THR A 108 -6.35 5.69 21.24
N GLU A 109 -6.75 5.58 22.51
CA GLU A 109 -6.33 4.47 23.38
C GLU A 109 -6.89 3.12 22.92
N ILE A 110 -8.15 3.08 22.49
CA ILE A 110 -8.74 1.85 21.92
C ILE A 110 -7.98 1.44 20.65
N GLN A 111 -7.66 2.39 19.78
CA GLN A 111 -6.89 2.11 18.56
C GLN A 111 -5.48 1.62 18.90
N ALA A 112 -4.81 2.25 19.87
CA ALA A 112 -3.50 1.81 20.33
C ALA A 112 -3.52 0.38 20.90
N TYR A 113 -4.61 -0.02 21.56
CA TYR A 113 -4.80 -1.40 21.99
C TYR A 113 -4.93 -2.36 20.80
N PHE A 114 -5.82 -2.07 19.84
CA PHE A 114 -5.97 -2.89 18.63
C PHE A 114 -4.67 -3.00 17.83
N ASP A 115 -3.90 -1.91 17.78
CA ASP A 115 -2.61 -1.86 17.09
C ASP A 115 -1.58 -2.77 17.76
N ARG A 116 -1.52 -2.79 19.10
CA ARG A 116 -0.66 -3.70 19.86
C ARG A 116 -1.04 -5.15 19.63
N GLU A 117 -2.32 -5.46 19.70
CA GLU A 117 -2.83 -6.82 19.50
C GLU A 117 -2.60 -7.28 18.05
N SER A 118 -2.81 -6.41 17.07
CA SER A 118 -2.55 -6.69 15.65
C SER A 118 -1.07 -7.04 15.43
N VAL A 119 -0.14 -6.26 15.99
CA VAL A 119 1.30 -6.54 15.88
C VAL A 119 1.69 -7.83 16.59
N GLN A 120 1.18 -8.07 17.79
CA GLN A 120 1.48 -9.31 18.55
C GLN A 120 0.93 -10.55 17.84
N ASN A 121 -0.30 -10.48 17.33
CA ASN A 121 -0.92 -11.55 16.58
C ASN A 121 -0.15 -11.82 15.27
N LEU A 122 0.28 -10.76 14.57
CA LEU A 122 1.10 -10.89 13.37
C LEU A 122 2.41 -11.64 13.66
N VAL A 123 3.20 -11.18 14.63
CA VAL A 123 4.48 -11.81 14.98
C VAL A 123 4.25 -13.27 15.41
N GLY A 124 3.30 -13.51 16.32
CA GLY A 124 3.02 -14.85 16.83
C GLY A 124 2.57 -15.83 15.76
N LYS A 125 1.75 -15.39 14.79
CA LYS A 125 1.26 -16.26 13.71
C LYS A 125 2.28 -16.47 12.60
N LEU A 126 3.08 -15.46 12.26
CA LEU A 126 4.13 -15.60 11.25
C LEU A 126 5.24 -16.58 11.68
N GLU A 127 5.65 -16.52 12.95
CA GLU A 127 6.70 -17.39 13.49
C GLU A 127 6.17 -18.76 13.96
N GLY A 128 4.94 -18.82 14.49
CA GLY A 128 4.43 -20.00 15.19
C GLY A 128 3.41 -20.85 14.45
N SER A 129 2.70 -20.31 13.44
CA SER A 129 1.67 -21.08 12.74
C SER A 129 2.26 -21.90 11.59
N ALA A 130 1.80 -23.14 11.43
CA ALA A 130 2.04 -23.93 10.22
C ALA A 130 0.97 -23.67 9.14
N ASP A 131 -0.13 -23.00 9.51
CA ASP A 131 -1.25 -22.74 8.60
C ASP A 131 -0.96 -21.51 7.74
N GLU A 132 -0.89 -21.72 6.43
CA GLU A 132 -0.66 -20.66 5.45
C GLU A 132 -1.83 -19.67 5.37
N ASP A 133 -3.08 -20.15 5.52
CA ASP A 133 -4.26 -19.30 5.40
C ASP A 133 -4.37 -18.31 6.56
N GLU A 134 -3.99 -18.75 7.77
CA GLU A 134 -3.88 -17.87 8.92
C GLU A 134 -2.81 -16.80 8.70
N LYS A 135 -1.63 -17.17 8.17
CA LYS A 135 -0.55 -16.21 7.88
C LYS A 135 -0.98 -15.16 6.88
N VAL A 136 -1.59 -15.58 5.77
CA VAL A 136 -2.10 -14.65 4.75
C VAL A 136 -3.15 -13.73 5.35
N LYS A 137 -4.07 -14.25 6.16
CA LYS A 137 -5.11 -13.44 6.80
C LYS A 137 -4.54 -12.35 7.70
N VAL A 138 -3.58 -12.67 8.57
CA VAL A 138 -2.98 -11.66 9.45
C VAL A 138 -2.18 -10.62 8.67
N LEU A 139 -1.53 -11.01 7.58
CA LEU A 139 -0.82 -10.08 6.70
C LEU A 139 -1.79 -9.12 5.99
N VAL A 140 -2.94 -9.60 5.50
CA VAL A 140 -3.98 -8.76 4.88
C VAL A 140 -4.58 -7.79 5.90
N GLU A 141 -4.87 -8.24 7.13
CA GLU A 141 -5.37 -7.36 8.19
C GLU A 141 -4.35 -6.27 8.54
N PHE A 142 -3.07 -6.61 8.58
CA PHE A 142 -1.99 -5.66 8.84
C PHE A 142 -1.79 -4.67 7.68
N GLU A 143 -1.83 -5.13 6.42
CA GLU A 143 -1.82 -4.27 5.23
C GLU A 143 -2.97 -3.25 5.24
N LYS A 144 -4.17 -3.72 5.58
CA LYS A 144 -5.35 -2.87 5.73
C LYS A 144 -5.15 -1.82 6.82
N ARG A 145 -4.51 -2.17 7.93
CA ARG A 145 -4.20 -1.22 9.01
C ARG A 145 -3.18 -0.18 8.57
N LEU A 146 -2.13 -0.56 7.83
CA LEU A 146 -1.15 0.38 7.26
C LEU A 146 -1.81 1.38 6.30
N SER A 147 -2.80 0.92 5.53
CA SER A 147 -3.53 1.73 4.55
C SER A 147 -4.43 2.81 5.17
N GLN A 148 -4.71 2.76 6.47
CA GLN A 148 -5.54 3.75 7.17
C GLN A 148 -4.82 5.09 7.42
N GLY A 149 -3.51 5.16 7.19
CA GLY A 149 -2.71 6.36 7.33
C GLY A 149 -1.64 6.24 8.41
N PHE A 150 -0.76 7.24 8.42
CA PHE A 150 0.41 7.30 9.29
C PHE A 150 0.04 7.50 10.76
N ASP A 151 0.62 6.68 11.64
CA ASP A 151 0.53 6.81 13.09
C ASP A 151 1.90 6.55 13.74
N ILE A 152 2.37 7.51 14.55
CA ILE A 152 3.70 7.45 15.18
C ILE A 152 3.82 6.36 16.23
N HIS A 153 2.74 6.09 16.99
CA HIS A 153 2.74 5.05 18.01
C HIS A 153 2.70 3.67 17.37
N PHE A 154 1.95 3.50 16.28
CA PHE A 154 1.94 2.27 15.51
C PHE A 154 3.31 1.99 14.88
N GLN A 155 3.97 3.01 14.34
CA GLN A 155 5.35 2.85 13.84
C GLN A 155 6.30 2.37 14.93
N ASP A 156 6.25 2.94 16.13
CA ASP A 156 7.09 2.53 17.26
C ASP A 156 6.85 1.05 17.63
N LEU A 157 5.59 0.60 17.60
CA LEU A 157 5.25 -0.81 17.80
C LEU A 157 5.84 -1.71 16.72
N ILE A 158 5.72 -1.33 15.44
CA ILE A 158 6.25 -2.06 14.29
C ILE A 158 7.78 -2.23 14.41
N LEU A 159 8.47 -1.14 14.76
CA LEU A 159 9.92 -1.14 14.89
C LEU A 159 10.40 -1.97 16.10
N LYS A 160 9.73 -1.84 17.25
CA LYS A 160 10.05 -2.64 18.45
C LYS A 160 9.86 -4.14 18.22
N ALA A 161 8.81 -4.50 17.49
CA ALA A 161 8.52 -5.88 17.12
C ALA A 161 9.39 -6.40 15.96
N LYS A 162 10.25 -5.56 15.36
CA LYS A 162 11.13 -5.91 14.23
C LYS A 162 10.38 -6.58 13.07
N ILE A 163 9.16 -6.11 12.80
CA ILE A 163 8.27 -6.74 11.81
C ILE A 163 8.94 -6.79 10.43
N PHE A 164 9.66 -5.73 10.03
CA PHE A 164 10.33 -5.70 8.73
C PHE A 164 11.33 -6.86 8.57
N SER A 165 12.12 -7.18 9.60
CA SER A 165 13.09 -8.27 9.54
C SER A 165 12.41 -9.64 9.39
N ILE A 166 11.26 -9.82 10.03
CA ILE A 166 10.45 -11.06 9.90
C ILE A 166 9.90 -11.17 8.47
N LEU A 167 9.35 -10.08 7.95
CA LEU A 167 8.83 -10.01 6.59
C LEU A 167 9.92 -10.25 5.54
N GLU A 168 11.09 -9.61 5.69
CA GLU A 168 12.23 -9.80 4.79
C GLU A 168 12.71 -11.26 4.80
N HIS A 169 12.78 -11.89 5.97
CA HIS A 169 13.14 -13.30 6.07
C HIS A 169 12.15 -14.20 5.32
N LEU A 170 10.84 -14.00 5.52
CA LEU A 170 9.79 -14.76 4.82
C LEU A 170 9.80 -14.52 3.31
N LEU A 171 10.09 -13.28 2.87
CA LEU A 171 10.19 -12.96 1.45
C LEU A 171 11.38 -13.67 0.79
N CYS A 172 12.51 -13.74 1.48
CA CYS A 172 13.75 -14.33 0.96
C CYS A 172 13.80 -15.86 1.10
N ASP A 173 12.96 -16.43 1.96
CA ASP A 173 12.88 -17.88 2.15
C ASP A 173 12.21 -18.57 0.95
N SER A 174 13.01 -19.32 0.18
CA SER A 174 12.54 -20.09 -0.97
C SER A 174 11.63 -21.26 -0.59
N SER A 175 11.62 -21.68 0.69
CA SER A 175 10.73 -22.74 1.16
C SER A 175 9.30 -22.24 1.44
N CYS A 176 9.12 -20.93 1.61
CA CYS A 176 7.81 -20.31 1.77
C CYS A 176 7.02 -20.31 0.44
N SER A 177 5.71 -20.53 0.53
CA SER A 177 4.84 -20.53 -0.64
C SER A 177 4.79 -19.15 -1.32
N ILE A 178 4.62 -19.14 -2.65
CA ILE A 178 4.55 -17.90 -3.44
C ILE A 178 3.42 -17.00 -2.92
N ARG A 179 2.30 -17.58 -2.48
CA ARG A 179 1.16 -16.82 -1.94
C ARG A 179 1.51 -16.02 -0.69
N ILE A 180 2.25 -16.61 0.26
CA ILE A 180 2.72 -15.88 1.45
C ILE A 180 3.71 -14.80 1.05
N ARG A 181 4.69 -15.15 0.20
CA ARG A 181 5.73 -14.22 -0.24
C ARG A 181 5.15 -13.02 -1.00
N ASP A 182 4.14 -13.23 -1.84
CA ASP A 182 3.42 -12.17 -2.55
C ASP A 182 2.68 -11.25 -1.57
N GLN A 183 2.01 -11.81 -0.56
CA GLN A 183 1.33 -10.98 0.44
C GLN A 183 2.32 -10.20 1.31
N VAL A 184 3.46 -10.81 1.65
CA VAL A 184 4.58 -10.14 2.33
C VAL A 184 5.11 -8.98 1.48
N ALA A 185 5.28 -9.17 0.17
CA ALA A 185 5.70 -8.12 -0.75
C ALA A 185 4.73 -6.92 -0.74
N LEU A 186 3.42 -7.17 -0.75
CA LEU A 186 2.40 -6.12 -0.63
C LEU A 186 2.47 -5.36 0.70
N VAL A 187 2.69 -6.08 1.80
CA VAL A 187 2.89 -5.47 3.12
C VAL A 187 4.15 -4.60 3.14
N ILE A 188 5.25 -5.05 2.53
CA ILE A 188 6.50 -4.25 2.44
C ILE A 188 6.27 -2.96 1.66
N ALA A 189 5.60 -3.02 0.50
CA ALA A 189 5.22 -1.81 -0.23
C ALA A 189 4.33 -0.87 0.61
N SER A 190 3.39 -1.43 1.36
CA SER A 190 2.52 -0.67 2.26
C SER A 190 3.29 -0.03 3.42
N LEU A 191 4.34 -0.67 3.95
CA LEU A 191 5.23 -0.08 4.96
C LEU A 191 6.00 1.11 4.40
N VAL A 192 6.55 0.99 3.19
CA VAL A 192 7.24 2.10 2.51
C VAL A 192 6.29 3.27 2.26
N ARG A 193 5.04 2.99 1.85
CA ARG A 193 4.00 4.02 1.69
C ARG A 193 3.61 4.65 3.03
N PHE A 194 3.57 3.86 4.10
CA PHE A 194 3.22 4.32 5.45
C PHE A 194 4.26 5.30 6.00
N ASN A 195 5.57 5.00 5.88
CA ASN A 195 6.63 5.97 6.14
C ASN A 195 7.88 5.70 5.31
N LYS A 196 8.13 6.57 4.33
CA LYS A 196 9.29 6.47 3.44
C LYS A 196 10.62 6.66 4.18
N ASP A 197 10.68 7.57 5.15
CA ASP A 197 11.94 7.97 5.81
C ASP A 197 12.55 6.82 6.64
N VAL A 198 11.70 5.89 7.09
CA VAL A 198 12.12 4.77 7.94
C VAL A 198 12.34 3.50 7.13
N PHE A 199 11.40 3.15 6.25
CA PHE A 199 11.40 1.83 5.62
C PHE A 199 12.18 1.77 4.30
N VAL A 200 12.44 2.92 3.63
CA VAL A 200 13.23 2.92 2.39
C VAL A 200 14.64 2.41 2.63
N GLY A 201 15.30 2.86 3.68
CA GLY A 201 16.65 2.39 4.02
C GLY A 201 16.69 0.87 4.25
N LEU A 202 15.65 0.32 4.90
CA LEU A 202 15.56 -1.12 5.16
C LEU A 202 15.35 -1.92 3.86
N VAL A 203 14.54 -1.43 2.92
CA VAL A 203 14.34 -2.07 1.62
C VAL A 203 15.60 -2.05 0.77
N LEU A 204 16.32 -0.92 0.75
CA LEU A 204 17.51 -0.76 -0.10
C LEU A 204 18.73 -1.51 0.42
N MET A 205 18.95 -1.54 1.73
CA MET A 205 20.12 -2.21 2.31
C MET A 205 20.00 -3.74 2.39
N GLY A 206 18.81 -4.28 2.12
CA GLY A 206 18.48 -5.69 2.31
C GLY A 206 18.35 -6.48 1.00
N PRO A 207 18.23 -7.82 1.09
CA PRO A 207 17.98 -8.69 -0.07
C PRO A 207 16.57 -8.54 -0.69
N THR A 208 15.71 -7.69 -0.12
CA THR A 208 14.31 -7.52 -0.51
C THR A 208 14.13 -7.31 -2.02
N VAL A 209 14.89 -6.40 -2.63
CA VAL A 209 14.76 -6.06 -4.06
C VAL A 209 15.14 -7.25 -4.96
N GLY A 210 16.27 -7.89 -4.67
CA GLY A 210 16.72 -9.07 -5.41
C GLY A 210 15.77 -10.25 -5.26
N ALA A 211 15.16 -10.42 -4.08
CA ALA A 211 14.15 -11.45 -3.82
C ALA A 211 12.89 -11.23 -4.68
N LEU A 212 12.39 -10.00 -4.78
CA LEU A 212 11.23 -9.67 -5.63
C LEU A 212 11.47 -10.01 -7.10
N ILE A 213 12.64 -9.68 -7.63
CA ILE A 213 12.99 -9.97 -9.03
C ILE A 213 13.11 -11.48 -9.25
N SER A 214 13.77 -12.18 -8.31
CA SER A 214 13.99 -13.63 -8.39
C SER A 214 12.70 -14.44 -8.28
N MET A 215 11.68 -13.93 -7.56
CA MET A 215 10.36 -14.57 -7.48
C MET A 215 9.65 -14.60 -8.82
N SER A 216 9.81 -13.54 -9.63
CA SER A 216 9.19 -13.42 -10.97
C SER A 216 7.68 -13.72 -10.97
N SER A 217 6.97 -13.42 -9.87
CA SER A 217 5.51 -13.53 -9.77
C SER A 217 4.84 -12.23 -10.25
N CYS A 218 3.59 -12.28 -10.72
CA CYS A 218 2.89 -11.06 -11.14
C CYS A 218 2.79 -10.02 -10.00
N CYS A 219 2.54 -10.47 -8.77
CA CYS A 219 2.49 -9.62 -7.59
C CYS A 219 3.85 -9.01 -7.23
N SER A 220 4.93 -9.79 -7.22
CA SER A 220 6.27 -9.29 -6.86
C SER A 220 6.78 -8.23 -7.85
N ILE A 221 6.53 -8.40 -9.15
CA ILE A 221 6.91 -7.42 -10.17
C ILE A 221 6.03 -6.17 -10.08
N ARG A 222 4.73 -6.31 -9.80
CA ARG A 222 3.86 -5.15 -9.52
C ARG A 222 4.33 -4.37 -8.28
N VAL A 223 4.72 -5.08 -7.22
CA VAL A 223 5.29 -4.47 -6.01
C VAL A 223 6.59 -3.75 -6.32
N LEU A 224 7.47 -4.34 -7.14
CA LEU A 224 8.71 -3.69 -7.58
C LEU A 224 8.42 -2.38 -8.32
N SER A 225 7.44 -2.35 -9.22
CA SER A 225 6.99 -1.12 -9.89
C SER A 225 6.49 -0.06 -8.90
N LEU A 226 5.71 -0.46 -7.88
CA LEU A 226 5.27 0.44 -6.82
C LEU A 226 6.45 1.01 -6.01
N LEU A 227 7.43 0.17 -5.68
CA LEU A 227 8.63 0.59 -4.95
C LEU A 227 9.47 1.58 -5.78
N ILE A 228 9.61 1.37 -7.10
CA ILE A 228 10.28 2.33 -8.00
C ILE A 228 9.58 3.69 -7.94
N ASN A 229 8.25 3.71 -7.91
CA ASN A 229 7.50 4.96 -7.81
C ASN A 229 7.58 5.62 -6.42
N PHE A 230 7.64 4.82 -5.35
CA PHE A 230 7.69 5.34 -3.98
C PHE A 230 9.09 5.85 -3.60
N ILE A 231 10.13 5.10 -3.97
CA ILE A 231 11.53 5.36 -3.61
C ILE A 231 12.20 6.26 -4.64
N ARG A 232 11.89 6.08 -5.92
CA ARG A 232 12.46 6.83 -7.07
C ARG A 232 13.95 6.51 -7.27
N ILE A 233 14.77 7.56 -7.43
CA ILE A 233 16.18 7.50 -7.81
C ILE A 233 16.99 6.50 -6.97
N PRO A 234 16.92 6.48 -5.61
CA PRO A 234 17.72 5.56 -4.81
C PRO A 234 17.48 4.08 -5.12
N LEU A 235 16.26 3.69 -5.50
CA LEU A 235 16.00 2.30 -5.87
C LEU A 235 16.53 1.98 -7.26
N VAL A 236 16.45 2.90 -8.21
CA VAL A 236 17.00 2.69 -9.55
C VAL A 236 18.52 2.58 -9.50
N ASP A 237 19.17 3.38 -8.66
CA ASP A 237 20.61 3.30 -8.41
C ASP A 237 21.01 1.94 -7.81
N GLU A 238 20.21 1.42 -6.87
CA GLU A 238 20.44 0.11 -6.26
C GLU A 238 20.29 -1.03 -7.28
N LEU A 239 19.29 -0.95 -8.17
CA LEU A 239 19.08 -1.91 -9.25
C LEU A 239 20.23 -1.93 -10.26
N GLU A 240 20.81 -0.76 -10.55
CA GLU A 240 21.98 -0.64 -11.42
C GLU A 240 23.23 -1.20 -10.75
N ALA A 241 23.46 -0.85 -9.48
CA ALA A 241 24.61 -1.32 -8.70
C ALA A 241 24.66 -2.86 -8.60
N HIS A 242 23.48 -3.49 -8.44
CA HIS A 242 23.34 -4.95 -8.37
C HIS A 242 23.18 -5.63 -9.74
N LYS A 243 23.19 -4.87 -10.84
CA LYS A 243 23.02 -5.39 -12.22
C LYS A 243 21.73 -6.20 -12.39
N GLU A 244 20.66 -5.75 -11.73
CA GLU A 244 19.34 -6.41 -11.78
C GLU A 244 18.48 -5.90 -12.94
N ILE A 245 18.81 -4.76 -13.54
CA ILE A 245 18.11 -4.17 -14.70
C ILE A 245 17.96 -5.17 -15.88
N PRO A 246 19.01 -5.88 -16.33
CA PRO A 246 18.88 -6.89 -17.37
C PRO A 246 17.93 -8.04 -17.00
N ARG A 247 17.83 -8.39 -15.72
CA ARG A 247 16.89 -9.44 -15.26
C ARG A 247 15.44 -8.96 -15.40
N ILE A 248 15.14 -7.71 -15.05
CA ILE A 248 13.81 -7.12 -15.28
C ILE A 248 13.46 -7.15 -16.77
N ILE A 249 14.42 -6.83 -17.65
CA ILE A 249 14.21 -6.86 -19.11
C ILE A 249 14.02 -8.29 -19.63
N SER A 250 14.64 -9.28 -18.99
CA SER A 250 14.41 -10.69 -19.34
C SER A 250 12.96 -11.13 -19.10
N LEU A 251 12.26 -10.51 -18.13
CA LEU A 251 10.85 -10.81 -17.82
C LEU A 251 9.89 -10.43 -18.95
N LEU A 252 10.28 -9.52 -19.85
CA LEU A 252 9.52 -9.22 -21.08
C LEU A 252 9.38 -10.44 -22.01
N SER A 253 10.21 -11.46 -21.81
CA SER A 253 10.15 -12.72 -22.55
C SER A 253 9.42 -13.84 -21.79
N SER A 254 8.76 -13.51 -20.67
CA SER A 254 7.89 -14.44 -19.93
C SER A 254 6.68 -14.85 -20.75
N GLU A 255 6.11 -16.02 -20.48
CA GLU A 255 4.85 -16.48 -21.10
C GLU A 255 3.63 -15.74 -20.56
N ASN A 256 3.70 -15.17 -19.35
CA ASN A 256 2.59 -14.51 -18.71
C ASN A 256 2.53 -13.01 -19.05
N VAL A 257 1.43 -12.60 -19.67
CA VAL A 257 1.14 -11.20 -20.05
C VAL A 257 1.16 -10.25 -18.86
N GLU A 258 0.70 -10.67 -17.68
CA GLU A 258 0.71 -9.82 -16.47
C GLU A 258 2.13 -9.54 -15.98
N ILE A 259 3.02 -10.52 -16.07
CA ILE A 259 4.44 -10.35 -15.73
C ILE A 259 5.10 -9.41 -16.75
N GLN A 260 4.80 -9.57 -18.04
CA GLN A 260 5.30 -8.69 -19.08
C GLN A 260 4.82 -7.24 -18.86
N ALA A 261 3.53 -7.04 -18.54
CA ALA A 261 2.96 -5.72 -18.26
C ALA A 261 3.62 -5.07 -17.03
N GLY A 262 3.76 -5.81 -15.92
CA GLY A 262 4.44 -5.32 -14.73
C GLY A 262 5.93 -5.01 -14.98
N ALA A 263 6.60 -5.78 -15.82
CA ALA A 263 7.98 -5.51 -16.22
C ALA A 263 8.09 -4.22 -17.04
N ILE A 264 7.12 -3.96 -17.93
CA ILE A 264 7.03 -2.67 -18.65
C ILE A 264 6.85 -1.52 -17.66
N ASP A 265 5.97 -1.64 -16.67
CA ASP A 265 5.78 -0.58 -15.67
C ASP A 265 7.07 -0.30 -14.89
N CYS A 266 7.83 -1.34 -14.53
CA CYS A 266 9.16 -1.19 -13.93
C CYS A 266 10.12 -0.46 -14.88
N ILE A 267 10.18 -0.87 -16.15
CA ILE A 267 11.02 -0.28 -17.19
C ILE A 267 10.70 1.21 -17.39
N LEU A 268 9.42 1.57 -17.43
CA LEU A 268 8.98 2.97 -17.56
C LEU A 268 9.39 3.80 -16.34
N GLY A 269 9.26 3.24 -15.13
CA GLY A 269 9.75 3.88 -13.90
C GLY A 269 11.27 4.08 -13.90
N ILE A 270 12.04 3.06 -14.32
CA ILE A 270 13.49 3.15 -14.45
C ILE A 270 13.88 4.19 -15.52
N ALA A 271 13.16 4.26 -16.64
CA ALA A 271 13.42 5.25 -17.69
C ALA A 271 13.25 6.69 -17.20
N TYR A 272 12.28 6.91 -16.30
CA TYR A 272 11.97 8.24 -15.77
C TYR A 272 12.94 8.69 -14.68
N TYR A 273 13.29 7.82 -13.73
CA TYR A 273 14.17 8.15 -12.59
C TYR A 273 15.64 7.77 -12.80
N GLY A 274 15.96 7.03 -13.85
CA GLY A 274 17.29 6.45 -14.08
C GLY A 274 18.32 7.45 -14.56
N ARG A 275 19.55 7.29 -14.05
CA ARG A 275 20.74 7.97 -14.56
C ARG A 275 21.22 7.29 -15.85
N ARG A 276 22.18 7.93 -16.52
CA ARG A 276 22.74 7.49 -17.80
C ARG A 276 23.12 6.00 -17.79
N GLU A 277 23.76 5.54 -16.70
CA GLU A 277 24.22 4.16 -16.53
C GLU A 277 23.07 3.14 -16.52
N ALA A 278 21.95 3.48 -15.89
CA ALA A 278 20.77 2.62 -15.85
C ALA A 278 20.14 2.49 -17.24
N ILE A 279 20.05 3.58 -18.00
CA ILE A 279 19.51 3.59 -19.36
C ILE A 279 20.43 2.83 -20.32
N GLU A 280 21.74 3.00 -20.21
CA GLU A 280 22.73 2.24 -20.98
C GLU A 280 22.57 0.74 -20.72
N ALA A 281 22.46 0.33 -19.46
CA ALA A 281 22.21 -1.07 -19.11
C ALA A 281 20.91 -1.61 -19.73
N MET A 282 19.86 -0.78 -19.85
CA MET A 282 18.61 -1.17 -20.52
C MET A 282 18.78 -1.39 -22.02
N LEU A 283 19.53 -0.50 -22.68
CA LEU A 283 19.79 -0.58 -24.11
C LEU A 283 20.74 -1.74 -24.45
N GLU A 284 21.75 -2.00 -23.62
CA GLU A 284 22.66 -3.14 -23.74
C GLU A 284 21.94 -4.48 -23.55
N ALA A 285 20.95 -4.53 -22.66
CA ALA A 285 20.11 -5.71 -22.44
C ALA A 285 19.10 -5.99 -23.59
N GLY A 286 19.12 -5.20 -24.65
CA GLY A 286 18.28 -5.39 -25.83
C GLY A 286 16.81 -5.06 -25.60
N LEU A 287 16.54 -4.01 -24.81
CA LEU A 287 15.18 -3.59 -24.47
C LEU A 287 14.37 -3.23 -25.72
N VAL A 288 14.93 -2.45 -26.65
CA VAL A 288 14.20 -1.90 -27.80
C VAL A 288 13.73 -3.04 -28.71
N GLU A 289 14.58 -4.02 -28.95
CA GLU A 289 14.33 -5.22 -29.72
C GLU A 289 13.14 -6.02 -29.14
N LYS A 290 13.09 -6.12 -27.80
CA LYS A 290 12.00 -6.80 -27.07
C LYS A 290 10.70 -6.02 -27.14
N LEU A 291 10.72 -4.70 -26.95
CA LEU A 291 9.53 -3.86 -27.03
C LEU A 291 8.91 -3.87 -28.44
N VAL A 292 9.73 -3.78 -29.49
CA VAL A 292 9.26 -3.88 -30.89
C VAL A 292 8.59 -5.23 -31.14
N LYS A 293 9.16 -6.33 -30.65
CA LYS A 293 8.54 -7.66 -30.74
C LYS A 293 7.20 -7.74 -30.01
N LEU A 294 7.08 -7.20 -28.81
CA LEU A 294 5.83 -7.21 -28.04
C LEU A 294 4.74 -6.39 -28.73
N GLN A 295 5.06 -5.18 -29.20
CA GLN A 295 4.11 -4.34 -29.94
C GLN A 295 3.64 -5.01 -31.24
N ARG A 296 4.49 -5.80 -31.88
CA ARG A 296 4.12 -6.61 -33.05
C ARG A 296 3.17 -7.75 -32.71
N LEU A 297 3.48 -8.53 -31.67
CA LEU A 297 2.66 -9.67 -31.26
C LEU A 297 1.24 -9.23 -30.89
N GLU A 298 1.11 -8.08 -30.24
CA GLU A 298 -0.19 -7.52 -29.90
C GLU A 298 -0.98 -7.05 -31.14
N LYS A 299 -0.31 -6.38 -32.09
CA LYS A 299 -0.92 -6.01 -33.39
C LYS A 299 -1.34 -7.23 -34.22
N GLN A 300 -0.68 -8.38 -34.07
CA GLN A 300 -1.09 -9.63 -34.73
C GLN A 300 -2.28 -10.29 -34.01
N SER A 301 -2.27 -10.31 -32.67
CA SER A 301 -3.38 -10.87 -31.87
C SER A 301 -4.70 -10.12 -32.03
N SER A 302 -4.65 -8.85 -32.44
CA SER A 302 -5.82 -8.01 -32.70
C SER A 302 -6.39 -8.14 -34.12
N VAL A 303 -5.75 -8.92 -35.01
CA VAL A 303 -6.06 -8.93 -36.46
C VAL A 303 -6.60 -10.28 -37.01
N ASP A 304 -6.59 -11.39 -36.27
CA ASP A 304 -7.10 -12.70 -36.76
C ASP A 304 -8.36 -13.15 -35.94
N GLU A 305 -9.48 -13.70 -36.43
CA GLU A 305 -10.00 -14.16 -37.74
C GLU A 305 -11.51 -13.77 -37.87
N ASN A 306 -11.87 -12.50 -38.13
CA ASN A 306 -13.19 -12.12 -38.73
C ASN A 306 -13.42 -10.61 -38.94
N GLY A 307 -12.37 -9.77 -38.99
CA GLY A 307 -12.54 -8.33 -39.27
C GLY A 307 -13.49 -7.59 -38.31
N SER A 308 -13.79 -8.17 -37.14
CA SER A 308 -14.58 -7.55 -36.09
C SER A 308 -13.65 -7.20 -34.95
N LYS A 309 -13.50 -5.90 -34.66
CA LYS A 309 -12.89 -5.43 -33.40
C LYS A 309 -13.65 -6.11 -32.27
N SER A 310 -12.99 -6.97 -31.49
CA SER A 310 -13.61 -7.52 -30.30
C SER A 310 -13.62 -6.43 -29.23
N ASP A 311 -14.71 -5.66 -29.17
CA ASP A 311 -15.08 -4.91 -27.98
C ASP A 311 -15.34 -5.94 -26.88
N ARG A 312 -14.32 -6.25 -26.09
CA ARG A 312 -14.50 -6.97 -24.83
C ARG A 312 -15.07 -5.99 -23.81
N GLU A 313 -16.36 -5.73 -23.90
CA GLU A 313 -17.12 -5.26 -22.74
C GLU A 313 -17.10 -6.37 -21.69
N SER A 314 -16.43 -6.12 -20.57
CA SER A 314 -16.63 -6.89 -19.34
C SER A 314 -16.89 -5.93 -18.19
N GLY A 315 -17.92 -6.28 -17.45
CA GLY A 315 -18.69 -5.40 -16.59
C GLY A 315 -17.88 -4.76 -15.47
N SER A 316 -18.29 -3.52 -15.20
CA SER A 316 -18.02 -2.74 -14.00
C SER A 316 -18.05 -3.55 -12.71
N ASN A 317 -16.97 -3.49 -11.95
CA ASN A 317 -17.02 -3.33 -10.50
C ASN A 317 -15.86 -2.42 -10.07
N GLU A 318 -16.20 -1.44 -9.26
CA GLU A 318 -15.35 -0.35 -8.78
C GLU A 318 -14.21 -0.88 -7.90
N GLU A 319 -12.96 -0.69 -8.31
CA GLU A 319 -11.79 -0.27 -7.52
C GLU A 319 -10.49 -0.49 -8.33
N GLY A 320 -9.81 0.60 -8.72
CA GLY A 320 -8.46 0.58 -9.30
C GLY A 320 -8.42 0.42 -10.83
N GLY A 321 -8.47 1.54 -11.56
CA GLY A 321 -8.58 1.57 -13.02
C GLY A 321 -7.45 0.89 -13.78
N TYR A 322 -7.71 -0.30 -14.31
CA TYR A 322 -7.21 -0.72 -15.62
C TYR A 322 -8.32 -0.45 -16.65
N VAL A 323 -8.31 0.76 -17.20
CA VAL A 323 -9.08 1.06 -18.42
C VAL A 323 -8.46 0.23 -19.54
N GLY A 324 -9.31 -0.48 -20.29
CA GLY A 324 -8.93 -1.43 -21.33
C GLY A 324 -8.06 -0.83 -22.44
N ASN A 325 -6.75 -0.80 -22.22
CA ASN A 325 -5.74 -0.58 -23.23
C ASN A 325 -4.95 -1.87 -23.42
N CYS A 326 -4.68 -2.20 -24.69
CA CYS A 326 -3.67 -3.16 -25.10
C CYS A 326 -2.34 -2.85 -24.35
N PRO A 327 -1.88 -3.67 -23.39
CA PRO A 327 -0.79 -3.33 -22.49
C PRO A 327 0.54 -3.07 -23.20
N PHE A 328 0.70 -3.51 -24.44
CA PHE A 328 1.92 -3.34 -25.25
C PHE A 328 1.80 -2.25 -26.32
N GLU A 329 0.65 -1.58 -26.40
CA GLU A 329 0.39 -0.62 -27.47
C GLU A 329 1.29 0.60 -27.28
N GLY A 330 2.01 0.97 -28.35
CA GLY A 330 2.98 2.06 -28.32
C GLY A 330 4.02 1.93 -27.19
N CYS A 331 4.36 0.72 -26.71
CA CYS A 331 5.29 0.57 -25.58
C CYS A 331 6.67 1.18 -25.86
N VAL A 332 7.13 1.12 -27.12
CA VAL A 332 8.36 1.80 -27.56
C VAL A 332 8.24 3.32 -27.43
N ALA A 333 7.11 3.89 -27.85
CA ALA A 333 6.84 5.32 -27.74
C ALA A 333 6.70 5.74 -26.27
N ARG A 334 5.98 4.98 -25.44
CA ARG A 334 5.87 5.23 -24.00
C ARG A 334 7.24 5.23 -23.32
N PHE A 335 8.12 4.29 -23.67
CA PHE A 335 9.48 4.28 -23.16
C PHE A 335 10.27 5.54 -23.57
N ALA A 336 10.21 5.93 -24.85
CA ALA A 336 10.87 7.15 -25.33
C ALA A 336 10.33 8.42 -24.63
N VAL A 337 9.02 8.51 -24.41
CA VAL A 337 8.38 9.62 -23.71
C VAL A 337 8.82 9.72 -22.26
N GLN A 338 8.90 8.60 -21.55
CA GLN A 338 9.39 8.58 -20.16
C GLN A 338 10.85 8.98 -20.06
N LEU A 339 11.68 8.53 -21.00
CA LEU A 339 13.08 8.91 -21.09
C LEU A 339 13.27 10.42 -21.34
N GLU A 340 12.49 10.99 -22.25
CA GLU A 340 12.54 12.43 -22.56
C GLU A 340 12.00 13.29 -21.41
N SER A 341 10.98 12.79 -20.72
CA SER A 341 10.38 13.44 -19.55
C SER A 341 11.17 13.21 -18.25
N GLY A 342 12.13 12.27 -18.25
CA GLY A 342 12.85 11.83 -17.07
C GLY A 342 13.65 12.92 -16.37
N GLU A 343 13.80 12.80 -15.05
CA GLU A 343 14.35 13.85 -14.18
C GLU A 343 15.88 13.94 -14.24
N MET A 344 16.56 12.82 -14.54
CA MET A 344 18.00 12.67 -14.26
C MET A 344 18.91 12.85 -15.47
N LEU A 345 18.38 12.84 -16.68
CA LEU A 345 19.17 12.95 -17.92
C LEU A 345 19.29 14.40 -18.39
N SER A 346 20.48 14.78 -18.85
CA SER A 346 20.70 16.05 -19.53
C SER A 346 20.01 16.06 -20.91
N LYS A 347 19.75 17.26 -21.44
CA LYS A 347 19.17 17.41 -22.79
C LYS A 347 20.01 16.73 -23.88
N LYS A 348 21.33 16.71 -23.72
CA LYS A 348 22.24 16.06 -24.67
C LYS A 348 22.06 14.54 -24.63
N GLU A 349 22.09 13.95 -23.43
CA GLU A 349 21.90 12.50 -23.24
C GLU A 349 20.52 12.04 -23.73
N LYS A 350 19.46 12.80 -23.42
CA LYS A 350 18.10 12.52 -23.94
C LYS A 350 18.08 12.44 -25.47
N THR A 351 18.76 13.37 -26.14
CA THR A 351 18.82 13.41 -27.61
C THR A 351 19.63 12.22 -28.15
N GLU A 352 20.75 11.89 -27.52
CA GLU A 352 21.61 10.77 -27.89
C GLU A 352 20.88 9.44 -27.77
N PHE A 353 20.24 9.19 -26.62
CA PHE A 353 19.46 7.97 -26.43
C PHE A 353 18.24 7.90 -27.35
N LYS A 354 17.59 9.02 -27.66
CA LYS A 354 16.49 9.05 -28.64
C LYS A 354 16.97 8.60 -30.02
N LEU A 355 18.11 9.11 -30.50
CA LEU A 355 18.68 8.70 -31.78
C LEU A 355 19.06 7.21 -31.77
N GLU A 356 19.58 6.74 -30.65
CA GLU A 356 19.97 5.35 -30.48
C GLU A 356 18.77 4.39 -30.43
N ILE A 357 17.67 4.79 -29.79
CA ILE A 357 16.38 4.06 -29.81
C ILE A 357 15.88 3.99 -31.26
N LEU A 358 15.87 5.12 -31.98
CA LEU A 358 15.43 5.14 -33.38
C LEU A 358 16.30 4.24 -34.27
N ARG A 359 17.62 4.19 -34.04
CA ARG A 359 18.53 3.27 -34.73
C ARG A 359 18.15 1.81 -34.47
N ARG A 360 17.98 1.42 -33.20
CA ARG A 360 17.59 0.04 -32.82
C ARG A 360 16.20 -0.36 -33.31
N VAL A 361 15.24 0.56 -33.33
CA VAL A 361 13.91 0.32 -33.91
C VAL A 361 14.04 -0.06 -35.39
N ARG A 362 14.83 0.70 -36.16
CA ARG A 362 15.05 0.41 -37.59
C ARG A 362 15.68 -0.97 -37.82
N GLU A 363 16.59 -1.37 -36.94
CA GLU A 363 17.25 -2.68 -37.01
C GLU A 363 16.33 -3.84 -36.60
N SER A 364 15.36 -3.58 -35.72
CA SER A 364 14.46 -4.60 -35.16
C SER A 364 13.15 -4.78 -35.95
N SER A 365 12.77 -3.78 -36.75
CA SER A 365 11.57 -3.83 -37.58
C SER A 365 11.72 -4.82 -38.74
N VAL A 366 10.66 -5.57 -39.03
CA VAL A 366 10.64 -6.59 -40.11
C VAL A 366 10.12 -5.99 -41.42
N SER A 367 9.44 -4.84 -41.37
CA SER A 367 8.92 -4.15 -42.55
C SER A 367 9.11 -2.63 -42.46
N GLU A 368 9.18 -1.97 -43.62
CA GLU A 368 9.24 -0.51 -43.69
C GLU A 368 7.98 0.15 -43.11
N ALA A 369 6.81 -0.48 -43.25
CA ALA A 369 5.55 0.02 -42.69
C ALA A 369 5.54 0.00 -41.16
N GLU A 370 6.01 -1.10 -40.55
CA GLU A 370 6.16 -1.22 -39.10
C GLU A 370 7.16 -0.18 -38.57
N MET A 371 8.31 -0.07 -39.24
CA MET A 371 9.35 0.90 -38.91
C MET A 371 8.79 2.33 -38.93
N ALA A 372 8.11 2.71 -40.02
CA ALA A 372 7.55 4.05 -40.19
C ALA A 372 6.50 4.36 -39.12
N SER A 373 5.64 3.41 -38.77
CA SER A 373 4.63 3.55 -37.70
C SER A 373 5.30 3.81 -36.35
N ILE A 374 6.25 2.97 -35.93
CA ILE A 374 6.88 3.09 -34.61
C ILE A 374 7.74 4.36 -34.54
N VAL A 375 8.49 4.68 -35.61
CA VAL A 375 9.29 5.91 -35.68
C VAL A 375 8.39 7.15 -35.59
N ALA A 376 7.26 7.16 -36.28
CA ALA A 376 6.29 8.24 -36.18
C ALA A 376 5.76 8.36 -34.73
N GLU A 377 5.32 7.26 -34.11
CA GLU A 377 4.84 7.25 -32.72
C GLU A 377 5.89 7.82 -31.74
N VAL A 378 7.17 7.44 -31.88
CA VAL A 378 8.27 7.93 -31.03
C VAL A 378 8.52 9.42 -31.24
N LEU A 379 8.52 9.89 -32.49
CA LEU A 379 8.78 11.30 -32.81
C LEU A 379 7.62 12.22 -32.40
N TRP A 380 6.38 11.80 -32.64
CA TRP A 380 5.17 12.57 -32.33
C TRP A 380 4.78 12.48 -30.86
N GLY A 381 4.89 11.31 -30.24
CA GLY A 381 4.56 11.11 -28.82
C GLY A 381 5.48 11.87 -27.88
N SER A 382 6.69 12.20 -28.33
CA SER A 382 7.70 12.93 -27.55
C SER A 382 7.84 14.40 -27.96
N SER A 383 6.88 14.94 -28.72
CA SER A 383 6.78 16.37 -28.99
C SER A 383 6.02 17.06 -27.85
N PRO A 384 6.51 18.18 -27.30
CA PRO A 384 5.92 18.85 -26.14
C PRO A 384 4.53 19.44 -26.36
#